data_AF-A0A8S4QGI7-F1
#
_entry.id   AF-A0A8S4QGI7-F1
#
_cell.length_a   1.000
_cell.length_b   1.000
_cell.length_c   1.000
_cell.angle_alpha   90.00
_cell.angle_beta   90.00
_cell.angle_gamma   90.00
#
_symmetry.space_group_name_H-M   'P 1'
#
loop_
_entity.id
_entity.type
_entity.pdbx_description
1 polymer ?
#
loop_
_entity_poly.entity_id
_entity_poly.type
_entity_poly.pdbx_seq_one_letter_code
_entity_poly.pdbx_strand_id
1 'polypeptide(L)' 'MKSKMKAHTMTEDVVFWKWISPNTLALVTKMSVYHWSMEGDSTPVKMFDRHSSLAECQIINYRTDPKQQWLLLV' A
#
# COMPACT_ATOMS: atom_id res chain seq x y z
N MET A 1 15.65 -16.56 -0.10
CA MET A 1 16.12 -15.99 1.18
C MET A 1 14.87 -15.62 1.98
N LYS A 2 14.67 -16.17 3.19
CA LYS A 2 13.51 -15.81 4.03
C LYS A 2 13.82 -14.49 4.73
N SER A 3 13.38 -13.37 4.17
CA SER A 3 13.53 -12.06 4.82
C SER A 3 12.65 -11.99 6.08
N LYS A 4 13.19 -11.48 7.19
CA LYS A 4 12.39 -11.18 8.39
C LYS A 4 11.34 -10.13 8.02
N MET A 5 10.08 -10.37 8.37
CA MET A 5 9.04 -9.34 8.24
C MET A 5 9.42 -8.15 9.12
N LYS A 6 9.45 -6.97 8.51
CA LYS A 6 9.60 -5.70 9.23
C LYS A 6 8.32 -5.36 9.97
N ALA A 7 8.42 -4.57 11.03
CA ALA A 7 7.29 -4.02 11.75
C ALA A 7 7.31 -2.49 11.65
N HIS A 8 6.15 -1.90 11.39
CA HIS A 8 5.96 -0.45 11.38
C HIS A 8 4.55 -0.14 11.88
N THR A 9 4.44 0.70 12.90
CA THR A 9 3.15 1.16 13.42
C THR A 9 2.70 2.36 12.59
N MET A 10 1.65 2.18 11.79
CA MET A 10 1.03 3.27 11.04
C MET A 10 0.31 4.23 11.99
N THR A 11 0.23 5.51 11.60
CA THR A 11 -0.55 6.53 12.32
C THR A 11 -2.05 6.38 12.13
N GLU A 12 -2.45 5.75 11.02
CA GLU A 12 -3.84 5.45 10.67
C GLU A 12 -4.02 3.96 10.48
N ASP A 13 -5.23 3.47 10.73
CA ASP A 13 -5.56 2.07 10.50
C ASP A 13 -5.44 1.69 9.02
N VAL A 14 -4.80 0.55 8.78
CA VAL A 14 -4.74 -0.06 7.46
C VAL A 14 -6.03 -0.83 7.24
N VAL A 15 -6.87 -0.35 6.32
CA VAL A 15 -8.19 -0.92 6.01
C VAL A 15 -8.14 -1.99 4.91
N PHE A 16 -7.10 -1.96 4.08
CA PHE A 16 -6.83 -2.97 3.05
C PHE A 16 -5.33 -3.04 2.76
N TRP A 17 -4.84 -4.22 2.40
CA TRP A 17 -3.44 -4.41 2.02
C TRP A 17 -3.26 -5.53 1.01
N LYS A 18 -2.23 -5.42 0.20
CA LYS A 18 -1.94 -6.39 -0.86
C LYS A 18 -0.48 -6.35 -1.30
N TRP A 19 0.12 -7.51 -1.50
CA TRP A 19 1.39 -7.61 -2.22
C TRP A 19 1.19 -7.22 -3.69
N ILE A 20 1.93 -6.20 -4.14
CA ILE A 20 1.95 -5.75 -5.53
C ILE A 20 3.16 -6.25 -6.30
N SER A 21 4.19 -6.69 -5.58
CA SER A 21 5.36 -7.40 -6.10
C SER A 21 5.89 -8.37 -5.02
N PRO A 22 6.89 -9.22 -5.32
CA PRO A 22 7.49 -10.12 -4.34
C PRO A 22 8.12 -9.43 -3.11
N ASN A 23 8.42 -8.13 -3.21
CA ASN A 23 9.11 -7.36 -2.18
C ASN A 23 8.37 -6.09 -1.75
N THR A 24 7.24 -5.75 -2.38
CA THR A 24 6.52 -4.49 -2.11
C THR A 24 5.06 -4.75 -1.76
N LEU A 25 4.66 -4.17 -0.65
CA LEU A 25 3.33 -4.26 -0.08
C LEU A 25 2.61 -2.92 -0.25
N ALA A 26 1.41 -2.93 -0.80
CA ALA A 26 0.52 -1.80 -0.79
C ALA A 26 -0.32 -1.80 0.48
N LEU A 27 -0.36 -0.67 1.16
CA LEU A 27 -1.14 -0.43 2.37
C LEU A 27 -2.14 0.68 2.06
N VAL A 28 -3.41 0.47 2.36
CA VAL A 28 -4.47 1.44 2.13
C VAL A 28 -5.06 1.84 3.48
N THR A 29 -5.04 3.13 3.78
CA THR A 29 -5.70 3.71 4.96
C THR A 29 -7.05 4.32 4.56
N LYS A 30 -7.71 4.99 5.50
CA LYS A 30 -8.93 5.75 5.21
C LYS A 30 -8.69 6.87 4.19
N MET A 31 -7.50 7.48 4.18
CA MET A 31 -7.23 8.67 3.36
C MET A 31 -6.17 8.47 2.29
N SER A 32 -5.24 7.53 2.44
CA SER A 32 -4.07 7.46 1.56
C SER A 32 -3.69 6.02 1.22
N VAL A 33 -2.92 5.88 0.14
CA VAL A 33 -2.29 4.62 -0.27
C VAL A 33 -0.78 4.76 -0.16
N TYR A 34 -0.14 3.75 0.42
CA TYR A 34 1.29 3.67 0.66
C TYR A 34 1.88 2.42 0.03
N HIS A 35 3.13 2.50 -0.41
CA HIS A 35 3.94 1.34 -0.78
C HIS A 35 5.03 1.14 0.25
N TRP A 36 5.24 -0.11 0.66
CA TRP A 36 6.25 -0.49 1.64
C TRP A 36 7.12 -1.61 1.09
N SER A 37 8.38 -1.27 0.81
CA SER A 37 9.39 -2.25 0.41
C SER A 37 9.88 -3.05 1.64
N MET A 38 10.11 -4.35 1.43
CA MET A 38 10.71 -5.25 2.42
C MET A 38 12.24 -5.26 2.36
N GLU A 39 12.85 -4.45 1.50
CA GLU A 39 14.31 -4.36 1.33
C GLU A 39 14.91 -3.29 2.25
N GLY A 40 16.11 -3.52 2.79
CA GLY A 40 16.82 -2.55 3.65
C GLY A 40 16.02 -2.13 4.89
N ASP A 41 16.12 -0.86 5.29
CA ASP A 41 15.40 -0.28 6.44
C ASP A 41 14.23 0.64 6.02
N SER A 42 13.67 0.41 4.83
CA SER A 42 12.57 1.24 4.31
C SER A 42 11.31 1.20 5.18
N THR A 43 10.65 2.35 5.26
CA THR A 43 9.32 2.55 5.86
C THR A 43 8.25 2.72 4.77
N PRO A 44 6.95 2.65 5.10
CA PRO A 44 5.89 2.93 4.14
C PRO A 44 5.99 4.35 3.55
N VAL A 45 5.92 4.44 2.22
CA VAL A 45 5.99 5.70 1.46
C VAL A 45 4.62 5.99 0.86
N LYS A 46 4.11 7.19 1.10
CA LYS A 46 2.82 7.64 0.56
C LYS A 46 2.93 7.77 -0.96
N MET A 47 2.00 7.15 -1.68
CA MET A 47 1.92 7.23 -3.14
C MET A 47 0.89 8.26 -3.58
N PHE A 48 -0.32 8.23 -3.00
CA PHE A 48 -1.38 9.19 -3.31
C PHE A 48 -2.47 9.22 -2.22
N ASP A 49 -3.30 10.25 -2.27
CA ASP A 49 -4.53 10.38 -1.49
C ASP A 49 -5.72 9.74 -2.20
N ARG A 50 -6.57 9.04 -1.44
CA ARG A 50 -7.81 8.47 -1.94
C ARG A 50 -8.69 9.59 -2.48
N HIS A 51 -9.19 9.39 -3.69
CA HIS A 51 -10.14 10.31 -4.28
C HIS A 51 -11.45 10.31 -3.47
N SER A 52 -12.13 11.45 -3.38
CA SER A 52 -13.35 11.63 -2.59
C SER A 52 -14.48 10.69 -3.02
N SER A 53 -14.53 10.29 -4.29
CA SER A 53 -15.48 9.30 -4.81
C SER A 53 -15.32 7.90 -4.20
N LEU A 54 -14.17 7.62 -3.59
CA LEU A 54 -13.89 6.37 -2.87
C LEU A 54 -13.98 6.56 -1.35
N ALA A 55 -14.44 7.73 -0.86
CA ALA A 55 -14.67 7.93 0.56
C ALA A 55 -15.71 6.91 1.06
N GLU A 56 -15.42 6.27 2.18
CA GLU A 56 -16.30 5.28 2.84
C GLU A 56 -16.63 4.01 2.04
N CYS A 57 -16.05 3.83 0.85
CA CYS A 57 -16.12 2.58 0.12
C CYS A 57 -15.22 1.51 0.76
N GLN A 58 -15.70 0.26 0.75
CA GLN A 58 -14.89 -0.91 1.06
C GLN A 58 -13.91 -1.17 -0.08
N ILE A 59 -12.63 -1.18 0.23
CA ILE A 59 -11.58 -1.49 -0.74
C ILE A 59 -11.50 -3.01 -0.92
N ILE A 60 -11.59 -3.45 -2.17
CA ILE A 60 -11.57 -4.87 -2.53
C ILE A 60 -10.34 -5.23 -3.36
N ASN A 61 -9.69 -4.25 -4.01
CA ASN A 61 -8.48 -4.50 -4.76
C ASN A 61 -7.56 -3.28 -4.86
N TYR A 62 -6.30 -3.57 -5.14
CA TYR A 62 -5.31 -2.59 -5.53
C TYR A 62 -4.41 -3.19 -6.60
N ARG A 63 -4.15 -2.44 -7.66
CA ARG A 63 -3.36 -2.89 -8.81
C ARG A 63 -2.39 -1.81 -9.26
N THR A 64 -1.29 -2.26 -9.85
CA THR A 64 -0.34 -1.39 -10.53
C THR A 64 -0.04 -1.95 -11.91
N ASP A 65 0.49 -1.12 -12.81
CA ASP A 65 1.20 -1.64 -13.99
C ASP A 65 2.56 -2.25 -13.58
N PRO A 66 3.25 -2.99 -14.47
CA PRO A 66 4.53 -3.62 -14.17
C PRO A 66 5.64 -2.64 -13.74
N LYS A 67 5.60 -1.38 -14.19
CA LYS A 67 6.56 -0.33 -13.80
C LYS A 67 6.13 0.46 -12.56
N GLN A 68 4.96 0.13 -11.98
CA GLN A 68 4.38 0.79 -10.81
C GLN A 68 4.23 2.32 -10.98
N GLN A 69 4.00 2.79 -12.20
CA GLN A 69 3.76 4.19 -12.54
C GLN A 69 2.26 4.51 -12.57
N TRP A 70 1.42 3.52 -12.86
CA TRP A 70 -0.03 3.61 -12.85
C TRP A 70 -0.58 2.82 -11.68
N LEU A 71 -1.41 3.48 -10.87
CA LEU A 71 -1.94 2.95 -9.63
C LEU A 71 -3.47 2.98 -9.71
N LEU A 72 -4.11 1.85 -9.41
CA LEU A 72 -5.56 1.69 -9.45
C LEU A 72 -6.06 1.13 -8.13
N LEU A 73 -6.97 1.86 -7.49
CA LEU A 73 -7.69 1.44 -6.29
C LEU A 73 -9.12 1.09 -6.66
N VAL A 74 -9.60 -0.07 -6.19
CA VAL A 74 -10.96 -0.59 -6.45
C VAL A 74 -11.64 -0.92 -5.13
#